data_AF-A0A3Q7HM40-F1
#
_entry.id   AF-A0A3Q7HM40-F1
#
_cell.length_a   1.000
_cell.length_b   1.000
_cell.length_c   1.000
_cell.angle_alpha   90.00
_cell.angle_beta   90.00
_cell.angle_gamma   90.00
#
_symmetry.space_group_name_H-M   'P 1'
#
loop_
_entity.id
_entity.type
_entity.pdbx_description
1 polymer ?
#
loop_
_entity_poly.entity_id
_entity_poly.type
_entity_poly.pdbx_seq_one_letter_code
_entity_poly.pdbx_strand_id
1 'polypeptide(L)'
;MKLKQLDPLEAYVPAVLLAGVQIKELEKSLEIDQPKYGDCRNILRSGPASSLRVNIRAVAQYAADGGNGKLAFSDVDECLSALEGLDSLLLRASRKDPGASIDSMKAQIATALNALDSLLKTVPTDVLEKGKSVADSYFFAGEEEVAPERLDPELKQLESIL
;
A
#
# COMPACT_ATOMS: atom_id res chain seq x y z
N MET A 1 -21.00 19.72 -13.66
CA MET A 1 -20.48 19.10 -12.43
C MET A 1 -19.14 19.78 -12.14
N LYS A 2 -18.98 20.50 -11.02
CA LYS A 2 -17.67 21.12 -10.69
C LYS A 2 -16.71 19.99 -10.30
N LEU A 3 -15.57 19.87 -10.97
CA LEU A 3 -14.52 18.97 -10.49
C LEU A 3 -14.11 19.43 -9.09
N LYS A 4 -14.14 18.51 -8.12
CA LYS A 4 -13.57 18.77 -6.80
C LYS A 4 -12.07 19.01 -7.01
N GLN A 5 -11.57 20.10 -6.46
CA GLN A 5 -10.13 20.39 -6.48
C GLN A 5 -9.40 19.28 -5.72
N LEU A 6 -8.28 18.80 -6.28
CA LEU A 6 -7.41 17.85 -5.59
C LEU A 6 -6.79 18.52 -4.35
N ASP A 7 -6.56 17.71 -3.32
CA ASP A 7 -5.73 18.11 -2.19
C ASP A 7 -4.27 18.25 -2.66
N PRO A 8 -3.39 18.96 -1.92
CA PRO A 8 -1.99 19.09 -2.29
C PRO A 8 -1.30 17.73 -2.51
N LEU A 9 -0.32 17.67 -3.41
CA LEU A 9 0.39 16.42 -3.76
C LEU A 9 0.99 15.74 -2.53
N GLU A 10 1.47 16.52 -1.56
CA GLU A 10 2.00 16.07 -0.27
C GLU A 10 1.02 15.20 0.53
N ALA A 11 -0.29 15.35 0.31
CA ALA A 11 -1.30 14.55 1.00
C ALA A 11 -1.37 13.10 0.45
N TYR A 12 -0.96 12.88 -0.79
CA TYR A 12 -1.10 11.58 -1.46
C TYR A 12 0.17 10.73 -1.38
N VAL A 13 1.36 11.35 -1.45
CA VAL A 13 2.64 10.65 -1.53
C VAL A 13 2.88 9.68 -0.36
N PRO A 14 2.66 10.05 0.93
CA PRO A 14 2.86 9.12 2.03
C PRO A 14 1.98 7.87 1.92
N ALA A 15 0.72 8.03 1.51
CA ALA A 15 -0.20 6.91 1.37
C ALA A 15 0.21 5.94 0.24
N VAL A 16 0.77 6.46 -0.86
CA VAL A 16 1.33 5.63 -1.94
C VAL A 16 2.55 4.86 -1.45
N LEU A 17 3.47 5.51 -0.73
CA LEU A 17 4.66 4.85 -0.18
C LEU A 17 4.30 3.73 0.80
N LEU A 18 3.38 4.00 1.73
CA LEU A 18 2.91 3.01 2.71
C LEU A 18 2.23 1.81 2.03
N ALA A 19 1.45 2.05 0.98
CA ALA A 19 0.85 0.97 0.19
C ALA A 19 1.91 0.14 -0.55
N GLY A 20 2.98 0.77 -1.06
CA GLY A 20 4.12 0.06 -1.65
C GLY A 20 4.79 -0.88 -0.65
N VAL A 21 5.00 -0.43 0.60
CA VAL A 21 5.54 -1.29 1.67
C VAL A 21 4.59 -2.43 2.02
N GLN A 22 3.28 -2.14 2.15
CA GLN A 22 2.27 -3.16 2.41
C GLN A 22 2.22 -4.24 1.31
N ILE A 23 2.35 -3.85 0.03
CA ILE A 23 2.45 -4.78 -1.10
C ILE A 23 3.75 -5.61 -1.01
N LYS A 24 4.85 -5.01 -0.57
CA LYS A 24 6.12 -5.72 -0.35
C LYS A 24 6.03 -6.72 0.81
N GLU A 25 5.29 -6.42 1.87
CA GLU A 25 5.03 -7.35 2.98
C GLU A 25 4.16 -8.54 2.56
N LEU A 26 3.24 -8.33 1.61
CA LEU A 26 2.49 -9.43 1.00
C LEU A 26 3.45 -10.43 0.34
N GLU A 27 4.48 -9.95 -0.36
CA GLU A 27 5.48 -10.83 -0.98
C GLU A 27 6.11 -11.78 0.05
N LYS A 28 6.50 -11.26 1.23
CA LYS A 28 7.05 -12.06 2.33
C LYS A 28 6.05 -13.11 2.83
N SER A 29 4.76 -12.77 2.83
CA SER A 29 3.68 -13.67 3.23
C SER A 29 3.46 -14.85 2.25
N LEU A 30 4.01 -14.76 1.04
CA LEU A 30 4.00 -15.84 0.05
C LEU A 30 5.20 -16.80 0.17
N GLU A 31 6.21 -16.46 0.98
CA GLU A 31 7.44 -17.25 1.11
C GLU A 31 7.37 -18.34 2.18
N ILE A 32 6.30 -18.37 2.96
CA ILE A 32 6.04 -19.43 3.94
C ILE A 32 5.55 -20.70 3.25
N ASP A 33 5.85 -21.88 3.83
CA ASP A 33 5.52 -23.20 3.23
C ASP A 33 4.04 -23.37 2.84
N GLN A 34 3.13 -22.76 3.59
CA GLN A 34 1.70 -22.76 3.30
C GLN A 34 1.12 -21.34 3.42
N PRO A 35 1.18 -20.54 2.34
CA PRO A 35 0.66 -19.18 2.35
C PRO A 35 -0.83 -19.16 2.65
N LYS A 36 -1.23 -18.30 3.59
CA LYS A 36 -2.64 -18.03 3.85
C LYS A 36 -3.15 -17.02 2.82
N TYR A 37 -3.56 -17.53 1.66
CA TYR A 37 -3.99 -16.69 0.54
C TYR A 37 -5.17 -15.75 0.90
N GLY A 38 -6.05 -16.14 1.83
CA GLY A 38 -7.10 -15.26 2.35
C GLY A 38 -6.54 -14.03 3.08
N ASP A 39 -5.51 -14.22 3.90
CA ASP A 39 -4.84 -13.14 4.64
C ASP A 39 -4.06 -12.24 3.66
N CYS A 40 -3.40 -12.83 2.67
CA CYS A 40 -2.74 -12.08 1.58
C CYS A 40 -3.75 -11.19 0.83
N ARG A 41 -4.96 -11.68 0.57
CA ARG A 41 -6.05 -10.87 -0.04
C ARG A 41 -6.56 -9.76 0.86
N ASN A 42 -6.52 -9.96 2.17
CA ASN A 42 -6.88 -8.92 3.13
C ASN A 42 -5.84 -7.79 3.11
N ILE A 43 -4.54 -8.13 2.99
CA ILE A 43 -3.46 -7.14 2.84
C ILE A 43 -3.72 -6.21 1.64
N LEU A 44 -4.23 -6.71 0.51
CA LEU A 44 -4.56 -5.86 -0.65
C LEU A 44 -5.81 -4.98 -0.48
N ARG A 45 -6.64 -5.24 0.53
CA ARG A 45 -7.96 -4.61 0.69
C ARG A 45 -8.10 -3.73 1.92
N SER A 46 -7.11 -3.71 2.78
CA SER A 46 -7.11 -2.95 4.03
C SER A 46 -5.98 -1.94 4.05
N GLY A 47 -6.00 -1.04 5.05
CA GLY A 47 -4.93 -0.09 5.29
C GLY A 47 -4.64 0.82 4.07
N PRO A 48 -3.37 1.23 3.87
CA PRO A 48 -2.95 2.05 2.75
C PRO A 48 -3.38 1.53 1.37
N ALA A 49 -3.27 0.22 1.12
CA ALA A 49 -3.63 -0.42 -0.16
C ALA A 49 -5.10 -0.19 -0.55
N SER A 50 -6.01 -0.12 0.42
CA SER A 50 -7.44 0.13 0.17
C SER A 50 -7.72 1.46 -0.52
N SER A 51 -6.88 2.46 -0.29
CA SER A 51 -6.98 3.81 -0.83
C SER A 51 -6.07 4.06 -2.03
N LEU A 52 -5.20 3.10 -2.36
CA LEU A 52 -4.12 3.26 -3.33
C LEU A 52 -4.61 3.79 -4.68
N ARG A 53 -5.71 3.23 -5.22
CA ARG A 53 -6.27 3.64 -6.52
C ARG A 53 -6.57 5.14 -6.60
N VAL A 54 -7.09 5.73 -5.53
CA VAL A 54 -7.41 7.17 -5.49
C VAL A 54 -6.11 7.98 -5.41
N ASN A 55 -5.19 7.57 -4.55
CA ASN A 55 -3.92 8.29 -4.33
C ASN A 55 -3.03 8.29 -5.59
N ILE A 56 -2.84 7.15 -6.25
CA ILE A 56 -1.98 7.07 -7.46
C ILE A 56 -2.59 7.84 -8.64
N ARG A 57 -3.92 7.90 -8.75
CA ARG A 57 -4.58 8.71 -9.78
C ARG A 57 -4.41 10.20 -9.51
N ALA A 58 -4.43 10.62 -8.26
CA ALA A 58 -4.14 12.01 -7.90
C ALA A 58 -2.67 12.36 -8.22
N VAL A 59 -1.71 11.49 -7.86
CA VAL A 59 -0.30 11.66 -8.23
C VAL A 59 -0.13 11.74 -9.75
N ALA A 60 -0.79 10.87 -10.51
CA ALA A 60 -0.72 10.90 -11.97
C ALA A 60 -1.33 12.18 -12.57
N GLN A 61 -2.37 12.74 -11.96
CA GLN A 61 -2.93 14.03 -12.38
C GLN A 61 -1.92 15.17 -12.17
N TYR A 62 -1.24 15.20 -11.03
CA TYR A 62 -0.15 16.18 -10.80
C TYR A 62 1.00 16.02 -11.79
N ALA A 63 1.37 14.78 -12.09
CA ALA A 63 2.38 14.49 -13.11
C ALA A 63 1.93 14.94 -14.51
N ALA A 64 0.63 14.81 -14.83
CA ALA A 64 0.05 15.29 -16.08
C ALA A 64 0.12 16.81 -16.21
N ASP A 65 -0.15 17.54 -15.13
CA ASP A 65 -0.02 19.01 -15.09
C ASP A 65 1.43 19.46 -15.33
N GLY A 66 2.41 18.61 -14.97
CA GLY A 66 3.85 18.79 -15.24
C GLY A 66 4.35 18.24 -16.58
N GLY A 67 3.46 17.74 -17.46
CA GLY A 67 3.80 17.24 -18.80
C GLY A 67 4.13 15.74 -18.89
N ASN A 68 4.05 14.99 -17.78
CA ASN A 68 4.36 13.55 -17.72
C ASN A 68 3.11 12.65 -17.76
N GLY A 69 1.96 13.18 -18.18
CA GLY A 69 0.66 12.50 -18.03
C GLY A 69 0.58 11.15 -18.72
N LYS A 70 1.14 11.01 -19.93
CA LYS A 70 1.13 9.73 -20.66
C LYS A 70 1.85 8.62 -19.90
N LEU A 71 3.03 8.91 -19.36
CA LEU A 71 3.79 7.96 -18.55
C LEU A 71 3.05 7.65 -17.26
N ALA A 72 2.63 8.69 -16.53
CA ALA A 72 2.02 8.53 -15.21
C ALA A 72 0.70 7.75 -15.24
N PHE A 73 -0.18 7.99 -16.23
CA PHE A 73 -1.41 7.21 -16.36
C PHE A 73 -1.14 5.77 -16.84
N SER A 74 -0.12 5.56 -17.67
CA SER A 74 0.32 4.20 -18.04
C SER A 74 0.79 3.42 -16.81
N ASP A 75 1.59 4.04 -15.94
CA ASP A 75 2.06 3.43 -14.69
C ASP A 75 0.88 3.11 -13.75
N VAL A 76 -0.12 4.00 -13.67
CA VAL A 76 -1.35 3.74 -12.89
C VAL A 76 -2.11 2.52 -13.44
N ASP A 77 -2.30 2.43 -14.76
CA ASP A 77 -3.03 1.33 -15.39
C ASP A 77 -2.28 0.01 -15.22
N GLU A 78 -0.95 0.00 -15.37
CA GLU A 78 -0.11 -1.17 -15.15
C GLU A 78 -0.17 -1.64 -13.68
N CYS A 79 -0.03 -0.70 -12.73
CA CYS A 79 -0.14 -0.99 -11.30
C CYS A 79 -1.49 -1.62 -10.94
N LEU A 80 -2.60 -1.00 -11.36
CA LEU A 80 -3.95 -1.49 -11.04
C LEU A 80 -4.23 -2.84 -11.71
N SER A 81 -3.82 -3.01 -12.96
CA SER A 81 -3.99 -4.28 -13.68
C SER A 81 -3.22 -5.40 -12.99
N ALA A 82 -2.00 -5.12 -12.51
CA ALA A 82 -1.20 -6.10 -11.80
C ALA A 82 -1.81 -6.49 -10.45
N LEU A 83 -2.34 -5.52 -9.69
CA LEU A 83 -3.01 -5.79 -8.41
C LEU A 83 -4.33 -6.56 -8.60
N GLU A 84 -5.09 -6.28 -9.66
CA GLU A 84 -6.28 -7.06 -10.01
C GLU A 84 -5.92 -8.50 -10.41
N GLY A 85 -4.83 -8.67 -11.18
CA GLY A 85 -4.28 -9.97 -11.53
C GLY A 85 -3.81 -10.76 -10.30
N LEU A 86 -3.10 -10.10 -9.38
CA LEU A 86 -2.67 -10.67 -8.10
C LEU A 86 -3.87 -11.12 -7.26
N ASP A 87 -4.90 -10.28 -7.12
CA ASP A 87 -6.10 -10.65 -6.36
C ASP A 87 -6.79 -11.90 -6.92
N SER A 88 -6.90 -11.97 -8.25
CA SER A 88 -7.47 -13.12 -8.94
C SER A 88 -6.66 -14.39 -8.68
N LEU A 89 -5.33 -14.31 -8.75
CA LEU A 89 -4.43 -15.42 -8.43
C LEU A 89 -4.61 -15.87 -6.98
N LEU A 90 -4.64 -14.94 -6.02
CA LEU A 90 -4.81 -15.27 -4.61
C LEU A 90 -6.17 -15.94 -4.34
N LEU A 91 -7.25 -15.49 -4.99
CA LEU A 91 -8.58 -16.11 -4.90
C LEU A 91 -8.59 -17.53 -5.48
N ARG A 92 -7.92 -17.73 -6.62
CA ARG A 92 -7.82 -19.05 -7.25
C ARG A 92 -6.98 -20.00 -6.40
N ALA A 93 -5.87 -19.53 -5.86
CA ALA A 93 -5.03 -20.30 -4.96
C ALA A 93 -5.74 -20.65 -3.65
N SER A 94 -6.55 -19.75 -3.08
CA SER A 94 -7.38 -20.08 -1.90
C SER A 94 -8.42 -21.17 -2.18
N ARG A 95 -8.76 -21.39 -3.47
CA ARG A 95 -9.64 -22.46 -3.95
C ARG A 95 -8.89 -23.70 -4.43
N LYS A 96 -7.57 -23.77 -4.18
CA LYS A 96 -6.67 -24.87 -4.58
C LYS A 96 -6.59 -25.09 -6.10
N ASP A 97 -6.73 -24.02 -6.88
CA ASP A 97 -6.52 -24.05 -8.33
C ASP A 97 -5.02 -24.26 -8.64
N PRO A 98 -4.64 -25.32 -9.39
CA PRO A 98 -3.24 -25.62 -9.71
C PRO A 98 -2.58 -24.61 -10.66
N GLY A 99 -3.36 -23.80 -11.36
CA GLY A 99 -2.89 -22.75 -12.27
C GLY A 99 -2.58 -21.42 -11.57
N ALA A 100 -2.71 -21.34 -10.24
CA ALA A 100 -2.35 -20.16 -9.45
C ALA A 100 -1.03 -20.41 -8.71
N SER A 101 0.09 -20.10 -9.37
CA SER A 101 1.43 -20.27 -8.79
C SER A 101 1.89 -19.06 -7.99
N ILE A 102 2.71 -19.31 -6.97
CA ILE A 102 3.39 -18.26 -6.20
C ILE A 102 4.27 -17.40 -7.11
N ASP A 103 4.96 -18.00 -8.09
CA ASP A 103 5.77 -17.26 -9.05
C ASP A 103 4.96 -16.24 -9.85
N SER A 104 3.74 -16.60 -10.27
CA SER A 104 2.84 -15.68 -10.96
C SER A 104 2.40 -14.54 -10.03
N MET A 105 2.18 -14.81 -8.75
CA MET A 105 1.83 -13.78 -7.77
C MET A 105 3.01 -12.83 -7.54
N LYS A 106 4.22 -13.35 -7.36
CA LYS A 106 5.45 -12.55 -7.21
C LYS A 106 5.71 -11.69 -8.44
N ALA A 107 5.46 -12.21 -9.64
CA ALA A 107 5.56 -11.43 -10.87
C ALA A 107 4.57 -10.24 -10.87
N GLN A 108 3.31 -10.46 -10.48
CA GLN A 108 2.33 -9.36 -10.36
C GLN A 108 2.72 -8.32 -9.30
N ILE A 109 3.27 -8.77 -8.16
CA ILE A 109 3.79 -7.87 -7.12
C ILE A 109 4.93 -7.00 -7.68
N ALA A 110 5.90 -7.62 -8.36
CA ALA A 110 7.03 -6.91 -8.95
C ALA A 110 6.56 -5.88 -9.99
N THR A 111 5.62 -6.25 -10.87
CA THR A 111 5.02 -5.33 -11.84
C THR A 111 4.35 -4.14 -11.14
N ALA A 112 3.52 -4.39 -10.11
CA ALA A 112 2.85 -3.33 -9.37
C ALA A 112 3.83 -2.37 -8.69
N LEU A 113 4.88 -2.91 -8.03
CA LEU A 113 5.89 -2.10 -7.35
C LEU A 113 6.74 -1.28 -8.34
N ASN A 114 7.15 -1.88 -9.46
CA ASN A 114 7.91 -1.16 -10.50
C ASN A 114 7.10 0.00 -11.10
N ALA A 115 5.80 -0.20 -11.32
CA ALA A 115 4.91 0.85 -11.80
C ALA A 115 4.73 1.97 -10.75
N LEU A 116 4.60 1.62 -9.46
CA LEU A 116 4.58 2.61 -8.38
C LEU A 116 5.88 3.43 -8.31
N ASP A 117 7.03 2.76 -8.40
CA ASP A 117 8.34 3.41 -8.39
C ASP A 117 8.52 4.34 -9.60
N SER A 118 8.05 3.93 -10.78
CA SER A 118 8.04 4.76 -11.99
C SER A 118 7.16 6.01 -11.80
N LEU A 119 5.95 5.83 -11.26
CA LEU A 119 5.06 6.95 -10.97
C LEU A 119 5.67 7.92 -9.96
N LEU A 120 6.29 7.42 -8.88
CA LEU A 120 6.91 8.25 -7.84
C LEU A 120 8.11 9.07 -8.35
N LYS A 121 8.78 8.64 -9.43
CA LYS A 121 9.84 9.45 -10.08
C LYS A 121 9.29 10.72 -10.74
N THR A 122 7.98 10.81 -10.97
CA THR A 122 7.34 12.03 -11.49
C THR A 122 7.09 13.08 -10.41
N VAL A 123 7.19 12.70 -9.14
CA VAL A 123 6.99 13.59 -7.99
C VAL A 123 8.23 14.48 -7.79
N PRO A 124 8.07 15.79 -7.54
CA PRO A 124 9.18 16.67 -7.16
C PRO A 124 9.97 16.12 -5.98
N THR A 125 11.30 16.23 -6.02
CA THR A 125 12.19 15.60 -5.03
C THR A 125 11.91 16.05 -3.60
N ASP A 126 11.64 17.33 -3.38
CA ASP A 126 11.31 17.90 -2.07
C ASP A 126 10.02 17.31 -1.49
N VAL A 127 9.00 17.15 -2.33
CA VAL A 127 7.72 16.51 -1.96
C VAL A 127 7.92 15.03 -1.67
N LEU A 128 8.72 14.33 -2.48
CA LEU A 128 9.00 12.91 -2.30
C LEU A 128 9.77 12.64 -1.00
N GLU A 129 10.81 13.41 -0.69
CA GLU A 129 11.59 13.27 0.54
C GLU A 129 10.75 13.57 1.79
N LYS A 130 9.91 14.61 1.73
CA LYS A 130 8.94 14.87 2.80
C LYS A 130 7.94 13.72 2.96
N GLY A 131 7.45 13.17 1.84
CA GLY A 131 6.55 12.04 1.83
C GLY A 131 7.16 10.79 2.46
N LYS A 132 8.45 10.50 2.18
CA LYS A 132 9.21 9.43 2.83
C LYS A 132 9.32 9.65 4.32
N SER A 133 9.72 10.84 4.78
CA SER A 133 9.80 11.14 6.21
C SER A 133 8.47 10.92 6.94
N VAL A 134 7.35 11.29 6.32
CA VAL A 134 6.01 11.04 6.88
C VAL A 134 5.70 9.54 6.89
N ALA A 135 5.95 8.81 5.79
CA ALA A 135 5.74 7.36 5.74
C ALA A 135 6.61 6.61 6.76
N ASP A 136 7.87 7.00 6.91
CA ASP A 136 8.83 6.44 7.87
C ASP A 136 8.32 6.57 9.31
N SER A 137 7.70 7.70 9.67
CA SER A 137 7.12 7.86 11.01
C SER A 137 6.03 6.84 11.33
N TYR A 138 5.32 6.28 10.35
CA TYR A 138 4.33 5.22 10.63
C TYR A 138 4.99 3.88 10.96
N PHE A 139 6.21 3.62 10.47
CA PHE A 139 6.96 2.41 10.83
C PHE A 139 7.58 2.54 12.22
N PHE A 140 8.11 3.72 12.55
CA PHE A 140 8.79 3.96 13.83
C PHE A 140 7.87 4.44 14.97
N ALA A 141 6.63 4.87 14.68
CA ALA A 141 5.64 5.20 15.71
C ALA A 141 5.32 4.01 16.63
N GLY A 142 5.52 2.77 16.17
CA GLY A 142 5.36 1.57 17.00
C GLY A 142 6.54 1.23 17.91
N GLU A 143 7.71 1.88 17.74
CA GLU A 143 8.89 1.66 18.58
C GLU A 143 8.94 2.61 19.81
N GLU A 144 8.25 3.75 19.75
CA GLU A 144 8.17 4.70 20.88
C GLU A 144 7.07 4.36 21.90
N GLU A 145 6.14 3.44 21.58
CA GLU A 145 5.03 3.01 22.45
C GLU A 145 5.40 1.84 23.41
N VAL A 146 6.69 1.73 23.79
CA VAL A 146 7.13 0.86 24.89
C VAL A 146 7.83 1.66 25.99
N ALA A 147 7.37 2.89 26.25
CA ALA A 147 7.47 3.43 27.59
C ALA A 147 6.26 2.91 28.38
N PRO A 148 6.43 2.25 29.55
CA PRO A 148 5.31 1.84 30.38
C PRO A 148 4.69 3.09 31.01
N GLU A 149 3.89 3.83 30.24
CA GLU A 149 3.05 4.90 30.76
C GLU A 149 1.92 4.25 31.57
N ARG A 150 2.19 4.16 32.88
CA ARG A 150 1.23 4.26 33.99
C ARG A 150 -0.22 3.95 33.59
N LEU A 151 -0.54 2.66 33.57
CA LEU A 151 -1.92 2.19 33.59
C LEU A 151 -2.69 2.94 34.68
N ASP A 152 -3.76 3.62 34.27
CA ASP A 152 -4.69 4.34 35.14
C ASP A 152 -5.19 3.37 36.24
N PRO A 153 -5.08 3.72 37.54
CA PRO A 153 -5.43 2.81 38.64
C PRO A 153 -6.88 2.30 38.60
N GLU A 154 -7.77 2.94 37.86
CA GLU A 154 -9.16 2.50 37.65
C GLU A 154 -9.26 1.23 36.79
N LEU A 155 -8.35 1.00 35.82
CA LEU A 155 -8.36 -0.19 34.97
C LEU A 155 -8.02 -1.48 35.76
N LYS A 156 -7.18 -1.38 36.79
CA LYS A 156 -6.85 -2.51 37.67
C LYS A 156 -8.03 -3.00 38.51
N GLN A 157 -9.02 -2.14 38.78
CA GLN A 157 -10.17 -2.53 39.59
C GLN A 157 -11.14 -3.42 38.79
N LEU A 158 -11.27 -3.21 37.47
CA LEU A 158 -12.13 -4.02 36.62
C LEU A 158 -11.64 -5.47 36.44
N GLU A 159 -10.34 -5.70 36.44
CA GLU A 159 -9.78 -7.07 36.38
C GLU A 159 -10.00 -7.87 37.67
N SER A 160 -10.30 -7.21 38.80
CA SER A 160 -10.53 -7.88 40.08
C SER A 160 -11.97 -8.43 40.26
N ILE A 161 -12.84 -8.19 39.28
CA ILE A 161 -14.27 -8.55 39.32
C ILE A 161 -14.62 -9.70 38.35
N LEU A 162 -13.65 -10.22 37.59
CA LEU A 162 -13.79 -11.44 36.78
C LEU A 162 -13.09 -12.63 37.44
#